data_AF-A0AAP0E4J8-F1
#
_entry.id   AF-A0AAP0E4J8-F1
#
_cell.length_a   1.000
_cell.length_b   1.000
_cell.length_c   1.000
_cell.angle_alpha   90.00
_cell.angle_beta   90.00
_cell.angle_gamma   90.00
#
_symmetry.space_group_name_H-M   'P 1'
#
loop_
_entity.id
_entity.type
_entity.pdbx_description
1 polymer ?
#
loop_
_entity_poly.entity_id
_entity_poly.type
_entity_poly.pdbx_seq_one_letter_code
_entity_poly.pdbx_strand_id
1 'polypeptide(L)'
;MSVTRYCSLNGLRSTNTDHHSTSRALSALYEKEVGFELVPVNLSVGEQKQPEFLAKNVSEIESRAINHYVAHKYKDQGTDLIRHKNVKEAGLVGVWVEVESQTFNPAISPIIYQLYVKPLHGETADHYSSLIIYLNY
;
A
#
# COMPACT_ATOMS: atom_id res chain seq x y z
N MET A 1 17.88 -11.41 -9.29
CA MET A 1 17.28 -10.40 -10.18
C MET A 1 15.77 -10.41 -9.92
N SER A 2 15.25 -9.46 -9.14
CA SER A 2 13.81 -9.33 -8.95
C SER A 2 13.26 -8.50 -10.11
N VAL A 3 12.44 -9.10 -10.96
CA VAL A 3 11.68 -8.39 -12.00
C VAL A 3 10.29 -8.15 -11.42
N THR A 4 10.02 -6.90 -11.01
CA THR A 4 8.86 -6.49 -10.21
C THR A 4 7.75 -5.89 -11.10
N ARG A 5 6.45 -6.08 -10.81
CA ARG A 5 5.28 -5.66 -11.63
C ARG A 5 4.34 -4.69 -10.85
N TYR A 6 3.65 -3.70 -11.45
CA TYR A 6 2.88 -2.62 -10.74
C TYR A 6 1.46 -2.43 -11.23
N CYS A 7 0.48 -2.25 -10.35
CA CYS A 7 -0.91 -2.09 -10.78
C CYS A 7 -1.21 -0.71 -11.41
N SER A 8 -1.64 -0.72 -12.67
CA SER A 8 -2.19 0.39 -13.44
C SER A 8 -3.69 0.20 -13.53
N LEU A 9 -4.44 1.11 -12.90
CA LEU A 9 -5.88 1.21 -13.04
C LEU A 9 -6.27 2.61 -13.48
N ASN A 10 -6.65 2.78 -14.76
CA ASN A 10 -7.18 4.05 -15.28
C ASN A 10 -6.32 5.29 -14.93
N GLY A 11 -4.99 5.16 -14.90
CA GLY A 11 -4.06 6.27 -14.63
C GLY A 11 -3.62 6.45 -13.17
N LEU A 12 -4.19 5.72 -12.21
CA LEU A 12 -3.68 5.67 -10.82
C LEU A 12 -2.62 4.56 -10.72
N ARG A 13 -1.42 4.90 -10.21
CA ARG A 13 -0.27 4.01 -10.08
C ARG A 13 0.11 3.83 -8.61
N SER A 14 0.21 2.59 -8.14
CA SER A 14 0.75 2.26 -6.82
C SER A 14 2.11 1.58 -6.96
N THR A 15 3.07 1.94 -6.10
CA THR A 15 4.46 1.49 -6.20
C THR A 15 4.73 0.15 -5.48
N ASN A 16 5.16 -0.86 -6.26
CA ASN A 16 5.82 -2.15 -5.92
C ASN A 16 4.99 -3.32 -5.35
N THR A 17 4.95 -4.48 -6.02
CA THR A 17 4.38 -5.75 -5.49
C THR A 17 5.10 -6.35 -4.28
N ASP A 18 6.33 -5.94 -4.01
CA ASP A 18 7.11 -6.37 -2.83
C ASP A 18 6.97 -5.37 -1.66
N HIS A 19 6.18 -4.31 -1.89
CA HIS A 19 5.88 -3.27 -0.92
C HIS A 19 4.43 -3.41 -0.50
N HIS A 20 4.21 -3.47 0.81
CA HIS A 20 2.90 -3.60 1.45
C HIS A 20 1.85 -2.63 0.88
N SER A 21 2.25 -1.46 0.36
CA SER A 21 1.37 -0.50 -0.30
C SER A 21 0.75 -0.96 -1.63
N THR A 22 1.46 -1.68 -2.51
CA THR A 22 0.81 -2.19 -3.75
C THR A 22 -0.02 -3.41 -3.47
N SER A 23 0.43 -4.28 -2.56
CA SER A 23 -0.40 -5.41 -2.12
C SER A 23 -1.74 -4.90 -1.59
N ARG A 24 -1.73 -3.81 -0.80
CA ARG A 24 -2.95 -3.13 -0.35
C ARG A 24 -3.84 -2.66 -1.51
N ALA A 25 -3.25 -2.03 -2.54
CA ALA A 25 -3.96 -1.59 -3.75
C ALA A 25 -4.55 -2.76 -4.56
N LEU A 26 -3.75 -3.81 -4.74
CA LEU A 26 -4.13 -5.02 -5.49
C LEU A 26 -5.26 -5.77 -4.79
N SER A 27 -5.21 -5.91 -3.46
CA SER A 27 -6.29 -6.55 -2.71
C SER A 27 -7.63 -5.88 -2.96
N ALA A 28 -7.70 -4.54 -2.94
CA ALA A 28 -8.94 -3.83 -3.23
C ALA A 28 -9.44 -4.05 -4.67
N LEU A 29 -8.53 -4.19 -5.63
CA LEU A 29 -8.88 -4.44 -7.03
C LEU A 29 -9.38 -5.87 -7.27
N TYR A 30 -8.74 -6.85 -6.62
CA TYR A 30 -9.19 -8.24 -6.65
C TYR A 30 -10.56 -8.41 -6.00
N GLU A 31 -10.78 -7.83 -4.81
CA GLU A 31 -12.07 -7.86 -4.10
C GLU A 31 -13.20 -7.19 -4.88
N LYS A 32 -12.85 -6.22 -5.73
CA LYS A 32 -13.79 -5.53 -6.62
C LYS A 32 -13.90 -6.15 -8.01
N GLU A 33 -13.18 -7.24 -8.27
CA GLU A 33 -13.17 -7.96 -9.56
C GLU A 33 -12.91 -7.01 -10.75
N VAL A 34 -12.05 -6.01 -10.56
CA VAL A 34 -11.74 -5.02 -11.61
C VAL A 34 -10.52 -5.48 -12.39
N GLY A 35 -10.61 -5.48 -13.72
CA GLY A 35 -9.45 -5.73 -14.59
C GLY A 35 -8.40 -4.62 -14.44
N PHE A 36 -7.14 -5.01 -14.24
CA PHE A 36 -6.02 -4.10 -14.12
C PHE A 36 -4.78 -4.63 -14.85
N GLU A 37 -3.86 -3.74 -15.19
CA GLU A 37 -2.58 -4.11 -15.82
C GLU A 37 -1.44 -3.94 -14.84
N LEU A 38 -0.55 -4.95 -14.73
CA LEU A 38 0.66 -4.83 -13.91
C LEU A 38 1.87 -4.37 -14.74
N VAL A 39 2.24 -3.09 -14.72
CA VAL A 39 3.41 -2.48 -15.39
C VAL A 39 4.67 -2.59 -14.53
N PRO A 40 5.74 -3.27 -14.93
CA PRO A 40 6.97 -3.37 -14.13
C PRO A 40 7.77 -2.06 -14.05
N VAL A 41 8.43 -1.83 -12.90
CA VAL A 41 9.36 -0.70 -12.64
C VAL A 41 10.48 -1.19 -11.72
N ASN A 42 11.71 -0.93 -12.13
CA ASN A 42 12.93 -1.42 -11.49
C ASN A 42 13.44 -0.44 -10.42
N LEU A 43 13.24 -0.81 -9.16
CA LEU A 43 13.68 0.00 -8.02
C LEU A 43 15.17 -0.05 -7.77
N SER A 44 15.82 -1.16 -8.16
CA SER A 44 17.27 -1.35 -7.95
C SER A 44 18.10 -0.35 -8.73
N VAL A 45 17.59 0.12 -9.87
CA VAL A 45 18.21 1.19 -10.67
C VAL A 45 17.55 2.55 -10.47
N GLY A 46 16.59 2.65 -9.53
CA GLY A 46 15.95 3.90 -9.17
C GLY A 46 14.98 4.44 -10.23
N GLU A 47 14.34 3.60 -11.05
CA GLU A 47 13.39 4.06 -12.09
C GLU A 47 12.26 4.92 -11.51
N GLN A 48 11.86 4.66 -10.27
CA GLN A 48 10.85 5.45 -9.54
C GLN A 48 11.29 6.90 -9.26
N LYS A 49 12.58 7.18 -9.33
CA LYS A 49 13.15 8.52 -9.14
C LYS A 49 13.43 9.23 -10.47
N GLN A 50 13.18 8.57 -11.61
CA GLN A 50 13.43 9.15 -12.92
C GLN A 50 12.35 10.20 -13.27
N PRO A 51 12.70 11.28 -14.00
CA PRO A 51 11.77 12.36 -14.32
C PRO A 51 10.51 11.89 -15.04
N GLU A 52 10.62 10.88 -15.89
CA GLU A 52 9.49 10.30 -16.64
C GLU A 52 8.46 9.61 -15.74
N PHE A 53 8.92 9.04 -14.61
CA PHE A 53 8.06 8.41 -13.61
C PHE A 53 7.48 9.46 -12.66
N LEU A 54 8.29 10.44 -12.24
CA LEU A 54 7.86 11.55 -11.40
C LEU A 54 6.83 12.44 -12.10
N ALA A 55 6.97 12.68 -13.40
CA ALA A 55 5.99 13.44 -14.20
C ALA A 55 4.65 12.74 -14.34
N LYS A 56 4.62 11.40 -14.24
CA LYS A 56 3.39 10.59 -14.25
C LYS A 56 2.82 10.37 -12.85
N ASN A 57 3.65 10.46 -11.82
CA ASN A 57 3.25 10.45 -10.41
C ASN A 57 2.91 11.86 -9.94
N VAL A 58 1.86 12.45 -10.52
CA VAL A 58 1.39 13.81 -10.17
C VAL A 58 1.03 13.94 -8.67
N SER A 59 0.97 12.84 -7.95
CA SER A 59 1.11 12.77 -6.50
C SER A 59 1.71 11.42 -6.14
N GLU A 60 2.43 11.32 -5.02
CA GLU A 60 2.62 10.04 -4.36
C GLU A 60 1.22 9.49 -4.07
N ILE A 61 0.71 8.59 -4.90
CA ILE A 61 -0.65 8.10 -4.71
C ILE A 61 -0.58 7.13 -3.53
N GLU A 62 -0.93 7.67 -2.37
CA GLU A 62 -1.20 6.94 -1.15
C GLU A 62 -2.05 5.70 -1.47
N SER A 63 -1.50 4.51 -1.20
CA SER A 63 -2.22 3.24 -1.44
C SER A 63 -3.60 3.19 -0.79
N ARG A 64 -3.78 3.92 0.32
CA ARG A 64 -5.09 4.10 0.99
C ARG A 64 -6.06 4.92 0.15
N ALA A 65 -5.60 5.97 -0.52
CA ALA A 65 -6.41 6.76 -1.43
C ALA A 65 -6.83 5.97 -2.67
N ILE A 66 -5.96 5.09 -3.19
CA ILE A 66 -6.32 4.16 -4.29
C ILE A 66 -7.43 3.22 -3.83
N ASN A 67 -7.27 2.58 -2.67
CA ASN A 67 -8.28 1.69 -2.12
C ASN A 67 -9.62 2.39 -1.92
N HIS A 68 -9.58 3.60 -1.36
CA HIS A 68 -10.77 4.41 -1.17
C HIS A 68 -11.44 4.74 -2.52
N TYR A 69 -10.66 5.20 -3.51
CA TYR A 69 -11.16 5.48 -4.85
C TYR A 69 -11.80 4.25 -5.50
N VAL A 70 -11.11 3.10 -5.48
CA VAL A 70 -11.59 1.84 -6.04
C VAL A 70 -12.87 1.39 -5.34
N ALA A 71 -12.89 1.42 -4.00
CA ALA A 71 -14.04 0.99 -3.22
C ALA A 71 -15.28 1.86 -3.48
N HIS A 72 -15.10 3.18 -3.67
CA HIS A 72 -16.20 4.11 -3.97
C HIS A 72 -16.64 4.08 -5.43
N LYS A 73 -15.70 4.01 -6.38
CA LYS A 73 -16.01 3.98 -7.81
C LYS A 73 -16.74 2.69 -8.19
N TYR A 74 -16.34 1.56 -7.61
CA TYR A 74 -16.90 0.25 -7.86
C TYR A 74 -17.75 -0.23 -6.68
N LYS A 75 -18.48 0.69 -6.03
CA LYS A 75 -19.27 0.39 -4.82
C LYS A 75 -20.32 -0.72 -5.02
N ASP A 76 -20.89 -0.81 -6.22
CA ASP A 76 -21.94 -1.76 -6.59
C ASP A 76 -21.40 -3.07 -7.23
N GLN A 77 -20.07 -3.21 -7.34
CA GLN A 77 -19.39 -4.37 -7.93
C GLN A 77 -18.55 -5.10 -6.86
N GLY A 78 -18.47 -6.43 -6.95
CA GLY A 78 -17.70 -7.27 -6.05
C GLY A 78 -18.07 -7.12 -4.58
N THR A 79 -17.08 -7.27 -3.69
CA THR A 79 -17.27 -7.18 -2.23
C THR A 79 -17.54 -5.74 -1.78
N ASP A 80 -18.51 -5.52 -0.89
CA ASP A 80 -18.78 -4.19 -0.30
C ASP A 80 -17.76 -3.83 0.80
N LEU A 81 -16.62 -3.30 0.37
CA LEU A 81 -15.50 -2.92 1.24
C LEU A 81 -15.81 -1.74 2.19
N ILE A 82 -16.72 -0.85 1.81
CA ILE A 82 -17.02 0.40 2.55
C ILE A 82 -18.37 0.37 3.26
N ARG A 83 -19.11 -0.75 3.17
CA ARG A 83 -20.43 -0.91 3.78
C ARG A 83 -21.38 0.23 3.40
N HIS A 84 -21.37 0.62 2.12
CA HIS A 84 -21.99 1.87 1.65
C HIS A 84 -23.50 1.97 1.88
N LYS A 85 -24.17 0.84 2.13
CA LYS A 85 -25.63 0.78 2.39
C LYS A 85 -26.01 1.07 3.84
N ASN A 86 -25.06 0.99 4.78
CA ASN A 86 -25.32 1.20 6.21
C ASN A 86 -24.35 2.26 6.77
N VAL A 87 -24.87 3.44 7.09
CA VAL A 87 -24.08 4.58 7.59
C VAL A 87 -23.33 4.25 8.88
N LYS A 88 -23.91 3.42 9.77
CA LYS A 88 -23.26 3.03 11.03
C LYS A 88 -22.04 2.13 10.76
N GLU A 89 -22.19 1.16 9.86
CA GLU A 89 -21.10 0.27 9.48
C GLU A 89 -20.03 1.01 8.68
N ALA A 90 -20.41 1.87 7.75
CA ALA A 90 -19.48 2.72 7.00
C ALA A 90 -18.67 3.63 7.94
N GLY A 91 -19.32 4.22 8.96
CA GLY A 91 -18.64 4.99 9.99
C GLY A 91 -17.62 4.16 10.76
N LEU A 92 -17.98 2.92 11.14
CA LEU A 92 -17.04 2.02 11.84
C LEU A 92 -15.85 1.62 10.95
N VAL A 93 -16.09 1.35 9.67
CA VAL A 93 -15.01 1.09 8.70
C VAL A 93 -14.07 2.29 8.60
N GLY A 94 -14.60 3.51 8.48
CA GLY A 94 -13.80 4.73 8.46
C GLY A 94 -12.93 4.90 9.70
N VAL A 95 -13.48 4.65 10.89
CA VAL A 95 -12.72 4.69 12.16
C VAL A 95 -11.55 3.71 12.13
N TRP A 96 -11.77 2.46 11.71
CA TRP A 96 -10.71 1.45 11.68
C TRP A 96 -9.66 1.72 10.60
N VAL A 97 -10.03 2.36 9.48
CA VAL A 97 -9.07 2.83 8.47
C VAL A 97 -8.15 3.89 9.06
N GLU A 98 -8.68 4.84 9.84
CA GLU A 98 -7.85 5.85 10.51
C GLU A 98 -6.98 5.24 11.62
N VAL A 99 -7.51 4.30 12.41
CA VAL A 99 -6.73 3.57 13.44
C VAL A 99 -5.58 2.79 12.79
N GLU A 100 -5.82 2.15 11.64
CA GLU A 100 -4.75 1.49 10.88
C GLU A 100 -3.69 2.50 10.44
N SER A 101 -4.10 3.65 9.90
CA SER A 101 -3.19 4.65 9.36
C SER A 101 -2.36 5.38 10.43
N GLN A 102 -3.00 5.75 11.55
CA GLN A 102 -2.41 6.63 12.56
C GLN A 102 -1.82 5.89 13.76
N THR A 103 -2.27 4.66 14.04
CA THR A 103 -1.83 3.90 15.22
C THR A 103 -1.05 2.66 14.81
N PHE A 104 -1.64 1.81 13.96
CA PHE A 104 -1.01 0.54 13.60
C PHE A 104 0.19 0.72 12.67
N ASN A 105 0.03 1.49 11.59
CA ASN A 105 1.06 1.68 10.58
C ASN A 105 2.35 2.32 11.13
N PRO A 106 2.29 3.37 11.99
CA PRO A 106 3.49 3.93 12.60
C PRO A 106 4.19 2.97 13.57
N ALA A 107 3.44 2.08 14.24
CA ALA A 107 4.01 1.09 15.15
C ALA A 107 4.72 -0.05 14.38
N ILE A 108 4.13 -0.54 13.28
CA ILE A 108 4.67 -1.68 12.52
C ILE A 108 5.72 -1.29 11.47
N SER A 109 5.64 -0.07 10.92
CA SER A 109 6.52 0.40 9.85
C SER A 109 8.02 0.33 10.20
N PRO A 110 8.49 0.75 11.40
CA PRO A 110 9.89 0.63 11.79
C PRO A 110 10.35 -0.83 11.89
N ILE A 111 9.48 -1.74 12.33
CA ILE A 111 9.78 -3.17 12.44
C ILE A 111 9.99 -3.76 11.04
N ILE A 112 9.09 -3.46 10.10
CA ILE A 112 9.24 -3.88 8.70
C ILE A 112 10.51 -3.30 8.09
N TYR A 113 10.83 -2.04 8.38
CA TYR A 113 12.06 -1.41 7.88
C TYR A 113 13.32 -2.15 8.36
N GLN A 114 13.41 -2.43 9.67
CA GLN A 114 14.57 -3.12 10.24
C GLN A 114 14.71 -4.55 9.76
N LEU A 115 13.60 -5.30 9.67
CA LEU A 115 13.64 -6.74 9.37
C LEU A 115 13.61 -7.07 7.88
N TYR A 116 13.01 -6.22 7.05
CA TYR A 116 12.81 -6.48 5.63
C TYR A 116 13.58 -5.52 4.74
N VAL A 117 13.51 -4.21 5.01
CA VAL A 117 14.13 -3.20 4.13
C VAL A 117 15.65 -3.15 4.31
N LYS A 118 16.16 -3.11 5.54
CA LYS A 118 17.61 -3.06 5.80
C LYS A 118 18.40 -4.25 5.22
N PRO A 119 17.98 -5.51 5.41
CA PRO A 119 18.68 -6.65 4.82
C PRO A 119 18.73 -6.60 3.29
N LEU A 120 17.68 -6.08 2.64
CA LEU A 120 17.66 -5.89 1.18
C LEU A 120 18.69 -4.88 0.70
N HIS A 121 19.12 -3.94 1.55
CA HIS A 121 20.19 -2.97 1.25
C HIS A 121 21.58 -3.45 1.70
N GLY A 122 21.69 -4.70 2.16
CA GLY A 122 22.95 -5.26 2.67
C GLY A 122 23.33 -4.77 4.07
N GLU A 123 22.42 -4.09 4.77
CA GLU A 123 22.59 -3.67 6.15
C GLU A 123 22.10 -4.75 7.11
N THR A 124 22.81 -4.96 8.23
CA THR A 124 22.37 -5.89 9.27
C THR A 124 21.17 -5.31 10.02
N ALA A 125 20.08 -6.09 10.11
CA ALA A 125 18.95 -5.76 10.96
C ALA A 125 19.41 -5.65 12.41
N ASP A 126 19.06 -4.55 13.09
CA ASP A 126 19.32 -4.45 14.53
C ASP A 126 18.21 -5.18 15.29
N HIS A 127 18.52 -6.39 15.77
CA HIS A 127 17.61 -7.23 16.52
C HIS A 127 17.17 -6.63 17.87
N TYR A 128 17.95 -5.70 18.44
CA TYR A 128 17.65 -5.09 19.75
C TYR A 128 16.66 -3.92 19.64
N SER A 129 16.72 -3.17 18.53
CA SER A 129 15.76 -2.08 18.25
C SER A 129 14.32 -2.59 18.09
N SER A 130 14.12 -3.77 17.52
CA SER A 130 12.78 -4.38 17.38
C SER A 130 12.16 -4.74 18.74
N LEU A 131 12.96 -5.19 19.72
CA LEU A 131 12.50 -5.53 21.07
C LEU A 131 12.08 -4.31 21.90
N ILE A 132 12.72 -3.15 21.71
CA ILE A 132 12.36 -1.92 22.44
C ILE A 132 10.98 -1.40 22.02
N ILE A 133 10.55 -1.61 20.77
CA ILE A 133 9.20 -1.24 20.32
C ILE A 133 8.13 -2.12 21.01
N TYR A 134 8.42 -3.41 21.22
CA TYR A 134 7.51 -4.33 21.94
C TYR A 134 7.38 -4.03 23.44
N LEU A 135 8.37 -3.38 24.06
CA LEU A 135 8.39 -3.10 25.50
C LEU A 135 7.79 -1.73 25.88
N ASN A 136 7.46 -0.88 24.90
CA ASN A 136 6.83 0.43 25.13
C ASN A 136 5.32 0.43 24.85
N TYR A 137 4.70 -0.75 24.72
CA TYR A 137 3.25 -0.96 24.64
C TYR A 137 2.76 -1.87 25.77
#